data_AF-X0WGU8-F1
#
_entry.id   AF-X0WGU8-F1
#
_cell.length_a   1.000
_cell.length_b   1.000
_cell.length_c   1.000
_cell.angle_alpha   90.00
_cell.angle_beta   90.00
_cell.angle_gamma   90.00
#
_symmetry.space_group_name_H-M   'P 1'
#
loop_
_entity.id
_entity.type
_entity.pdbx_description
1 polymer ?
#
loop_
_entity_poly.entity_id
_entity_poly.type
_entity_poly.pdbx_seq_one_letter_code
_entity_poly.pdbx_strand_id
1 'polypeptide(L)'
;MRNFDRVYAYVKKLSRAINRIHDIDPNVYVAFGPKDMKISGVCNTGYRGPDMYISLAVPVDFDLTPKHQTEIDVVLCHEYCHYIDAILSTGRERHDSGELYEKDQATKKADEHRTWRQTCKLAQNLGLWNKQFFIRLKECEYTTEITY
;
A
#
# COMPACT_ATOMS: atom_id res chain seq x y z
N MET A 1 -10.18 4.76 -24.63
CA MET A 1 -10.15 4.28 -23.23
C MET A 1 -9.76 5.47 -22.36
N ARG A 2 -10.56 5.83 -21.35
CA ARG A 2 -10.24 6.99 -20.51
C ARG A 2 -9.00 6.65 -19.67
N ASN A 3 -8.25 7.68 -19.31
CA ASN A 3 -7.04 7.54 -18.51
C ASN A 3 -7.30 6.83 -17.16
N PHE A 4 -8.46 7.11 -16.56
CA PHE A 4 -9.03 6.37 -15.43
C PHE A 4 -9.02 4.85 -15.64
N ASP A 5 -9.54 4.37 -16.78
CA ASP A 5 -9.66 2.94 -17.07
C ASP A 5 -8.27 2.29 -17.17
N ARG A 6 -7.27 3.01 -17.70
CA ARG A 6 -5.89 2.53 -17.81
C ARG A 6 -5.24 2.34 -16.44
N VAL A 7 -5.38 3.33 -15.55
CA VAL A 7 -4.87 3.25 -14.17
C VAL A 7 -5.57 2.12 -13.43
N TYR A 8 -6.90 2.04 -13.50
CA TYR A 8 -7.66 1.00 -12.83
C TYR A 8 -7.28 -0.41 -13.32
N ALA A 9 -7.15 -0.59 -14.64
CA ALA A 9 -6.70 -1.86 -15.22
C ALA A 9 -5.28 -2.22 -14.78
N TYR A 10 -4.37 -1.24 -14.69
CA TYR A 10 -3.01 -1.45 -14.21
C TYR A 10 -2.99 -1.89 -12.74
N VAL A 11 -3.68 -1.16 -11.87
CA VAL A 11 -3.79 -1.48 -10.43
C VAL A 11 -4.38 -2.87 -10.25
N LYS A 12 -5.49 -3.21 -10.93
CA LYS A 12 -6.09 -4.54 -10.82
C LYS A 12 -5.18 -5.66 -11.32
N LYS A 13 -4.37 -5.42 -12.36
CA LYS A 13 -3.39 -6.40 -12.83
C LYS A 13 -2.32 -6.66 -11.76
N LEU A 14 -1.78 -5.60 -11.15
CA LEU A 14 -0.78 -5.71 -10.09
C LEU A 14 -1.36 -6.37 -8.83
N SER A 15 -2.54 -5.93 -8.37
CA SER A 15 -3.26 -6.53 -7.26
C SER A 15 -3.41 -8.04 -7.42
N ARG A 16 -3.86 -8.51 -8.60
CA ARG A 16 -3.99 -9.95 -8.87
C ARG A 16 -2.67 -10.70 -8.79
N ALA A 17 -1.56 -10.07 -9.16
CA ALA A 17 -0.23 -10.68 -9.05
C ALA A 17 0.19 -10.81 -7.58
N ILE A 18 -0.04 -9.77 -6.77
CA ILE A 18 0.26 -9.78 -5.33
C ILE A 18 -0.63 -10.80 -4.59
N ASN A 19 -1.95 -10.78 -4.86
CA ASN A 19 -2.93 -11.69 -4.28
C ASN A 19 -2.53 -13.16 -4.44
N ARG A 20 -2.00 -13.54 -5.61
CA ARG A 20 -1.53 -14.92 -5.87
C ARG A 20 -0.31 -15.33 -5.06
N ILE A 21 0.57 -14.40 -4.72
CA ILE A 21 1.79 -14.70 -3.93
C ILE A 21 1.42 -15.00 -2.48
N HIS A 22 0.43 -14.28 -1.94
CA HIS A 22 0.10 -14.30 -0.52
C HIS A 22 -1.21 -15.02 -0.18
N ASP A 23 -1.98 -15.45 -1.19
CA ASP A 23 -3.31 -16.05 -1.03
C ASP A 23 -4.29 -15.14 -0.25
N ILE A 24 -4.36 -13.89 -0.68
CA ILE A 24 -5.20 -12.82 -0.07
C ILE A 24 -6.04 -12.13 -1.15
N ASP A 25 -7.12 -11.45 -0.75
CA ASP A 25 -7.94 -10.65 -1.67
C ASP A 25 -8.49 -9.37 -1.02
N PRO A 26 -7.64 -8.37 -0.72
CA PRO A 26 -8.10 -7.11 -0.17
C PRO A 26 -8.97 -6.34 -1.18
N ASN A 27 -9.92 -5.58 -0.64
CA ASN A 27 -10.59 -4.53 -1.42
C ASN A 27 -9.58 -3.40 -1.71
N VAL A 28 -9.31 -3.15 -2.99
CA VAL A 28 -8.44 -2.04 -3.44
C VAL A 28 -9.29 -0.96 -4.10
N TYR A 29 -9.34 0.22 -3.47
CA TYR A 29 -10.01 1.42 -3.98
C TYR A 29 -9.00 2.35 -4.65
N VAL A 30 -9.38 2.96 -5.76
CA VAL A 30 -8.57 3.97 -6.46
C VAL A 30 -9.34 5.29 -6.44
N ALA A 31 -8.79 6.29 -5.77
CA ALA A 31 -9.33 7.64 -5.68
C ALA A 31 -8.52 8.59 -6.58
N PHE A 32 -9.22 9.50 -7.27
CA PHE A 32 -8.58 10.53 -8.07
C PHE A 32 -8.69 11.87 -7.35
N GLY A 33 -7.56 12.52 -7.09
CA GLY A 33 -7.49 13.77 -6.34
C GLY A 33 -6.84 14.91 -7.14
N PRO A 34 -6.53 16.05 -6.48
CA PRO A 34 -6.00 17.25 -7.12
C PRO A 34 -4.76 16.98 -7.99
N LYS A 35 -4.55 17.81 -9.03
CA LYS A 35 -3.43 17.69 -9.99
C LYS A 35 -2.05 17.74 -9.34
N ASP A 36 -1.91 18.50 -8.27
CA ASP A 36 -0.67 18.74 -7.53
C ASP A 36 -0.38 17.69 -6.45
N MET A 37 -1.28 16.72 -6.25
CA MET A 37 -1.06 15.67 -5.28
C MET A 37 0.02 14.69 -5.75
N LYS A 38 0.69 14.03 -4.80
CA LYS A 38 1.55 12.88 -5.10
C LYS A 38 0.72 11.60 -5.09
N ILE A 39 1.18 10.56 -5.80
CA ILE A 39 0.63 9.22 -5.61
C ILE A 39 0.93 8.77 -4.19
N SER A 40 -0.12 8.41 -3.46
CA SER A 40 -0.07 7.94 -2.08
C SER A 40 -1.04 6.78 -1.89
N GLY A 41 -0.85 6.04 -0.81
CA GLY A 41 -1.71 4.93 -0.43
C GLY A 41 -1.93 4.91 1.08
N VAL A 42 -2.95 4.18 1.48
CA VAL A 42 -3.20 3.87 2.89
C VAL A 42 -3.92 2.52 2.98
N CYS A 43 -3.50 1.72 3.96
CA CYS A 43 -4.21 0.53 4.40
C CYS A 43 -5.05 0.90 5.63
N ASN A 44 -6.38 0.81 5.49
CA ASN A 44 -7.34 1.23 6.51
C ASN A 44 -8.19 0.06 7.00
N THR A 45 -8.67 0.18 8.25
CA THR A 45 -9.75 -0.62 8.81
C THR A 45 -11.09 0.07 8.49
N GLY A 46 -12.09 -0.70 8.08
CA GLY A 46 -13.43 -0.14 7.86
C GLY A 46 -14.07 0.35 9.16
N TYR A 47 -14.58 1.59 9.18
CA TYR A 47 -15.28 2.18 10.34
C TYR A 47 -16.49 1.36 10.86
N ARG A 48 -17.04 0.44 10.05
CA ARG A 48 -18.22 -0.37 10.38
C ARG A 48 -18.09 -1.85 10.04
N GLY A 49 -16.89 -2.41 10.13
CA GLY A 49 -16.71 -3.85 9.98
C GLY A 49 -15.26 -4.30 10.07
N PRO A 50 -15.02 -5.62 10.14
CA PRO A 50 -13.68 -6.21 10.13
C PRO A 50 -12.95 -6.07 8.77
N ASP A 51 -13.54 -5.35 7.82
CA ASP A 51 -13.06 -5.28 6.45
C ASP A 51 -11.95 -4.24 6.32
N MET A 52 -10.71 -4.72 6.34
CA MET A 52 -9.55 -3.94 5.93
C MET A 52 -9.52 -3.73 4.42
N TYR A 53 -9.07 -2.56 3.98
CA TYR A 53 -8.96 -2.22 2.58
C TYR A 53 -7.71 -1.39 2.29
N ILE A 54 -7.32 -1.38 1.02
CA ILE A 54 -6.23 -0.56 0.50
C ILE A 54 -6.85 0.56 -0.33
N SER A 55 -6.48 1.80 -0.06
CA SER A 55 -6.83 2.95 -0.88
C SER A 55 -5.59 3.50 -1.56
N LEU A 56 -5.63 3.67 -2.88
CA LEU A 56 -4.60 4.31 -3.68
C LEU A 56 -5.16 5.64 -4.20
N ALA A 57 -4.44 6.73 -3.96
CA ALA A 57 -4.81 8.04 -4.46
C ALA A 57 -3.87 8.46 -5.60
N VAL A 58 -4.44 8.91 -6.72
CA VAL A 58 -3.73 9.31 -7.94
C VAL A 58 -4.21 10.69 -8.42
N PRO A 59 -3.36 11.52 -9.06
CA PRO A 59 -3.79 12.82 -9.59
C PRO A 59 -4.81 12.69 -10.73
N VAL A 60 -5.77 13.62 -10.84
CA VAL A 60 -6.84 13.58 -11.86
C VAL A 60 -6.35 13.68 -13.31
N ASP A 61 -5.23 14.35 -13.57
CA ASP A 61 -4.68 14.60 -14.91
C ASP A 61 -3.44 13.73 -15.24
N PHE A 62 -3.28 12.65 -14.49
CA PHE A 62 -2.13 11.75 -14.48
C PHE A 62 -2.04 10.81 -15.69
N ASP A 63 -1.14 10.99 -16.64
CA ASP A 63 -0.94 9.98 -17.71
C ASP A 63 -0.12 8.78 -17.22
N LEU A 64 -0.53 7.53 -17.47
CA LEU A 64 0.17 6.34 -16.99
C LEU A 64 1.48 6.06 -17.76
N THR A 65 2.53 6.80 -17.41
CA THR A 65 3.91 6.65 -17.91
C THR A 65 4.69 5.56 -17.12
N PRO A 66 5.88 5.11 -17.58
CA PRO A 66 6.70 4.16 -16.81
C PRO A 66 7.13 4.66 -15.42
N LYS A 67 7.39 5.96 -15.27
CA LYS A 67 7.71 6.58 -13.97
C LYS A 67 6.53 6.42 -13.01
N HIS A 68 5.36 6.77 -13.51
CA HIS A 68 4.09 6.73 -12.82
C HIS A 68 3.65 5.31 -12.45
N GLN A 69 3.93 4.33 -13.31
CA GLN A 69 3.78 2.90 -12.99
C GLN A 69 4.66 2.51 -11.81
N THR A 70 5.93 2.93 -11.81
CA THR A 70 6.85 2.65 -10.69
C THR A 70 6.33 3.26 -9.38
N GLU A 71 5.75 4.47 -9.41
CA GLU A 71 5.16 5.09 -8.22
C GLU A 71 3.95 4.31 -7.69
N ILE A 72 3.06 3.85 -8.59
CA ILE A 72 1.94 2.97 -8.22
C ILE A 72 2.47 1.64 -7.67
N ASP A 73 3.48 1.04 -8.30
CA ASP A 73 4.06 -0.24 -7.90
C ASP A 73 4.58 -0.18 -6.46
N VAL A 74 5.34 0.88 -6.15
CA VAL A 74 5.90 1.10 -4.82
C VAL A 74 4.81 1.25 -3.78
N VAL A 75 3.86 2.16 -4.00
CA VAL A 75 2.79 2.43 -3.05
C VAL A 75 1.93 1.19 -2.85
N LEU A 76 1.51 0.53 -3.92
CA LEU A 76 0.63 -0.63 -3.82
C LEU A 76 1.34 -1.81 -3.13
N CYS A 77 2.60 -2.10 -3.47
CA CYS A 77 3.35 -3.16 -2.77
C CYS A 77 3.48 -2.85 -1.28
N HIS A 78 3.69 -1.59 -0.92
CA HIS A 78 3.83 -1.15 0.45
C HIS A 78 2.54 -1.33 1.25
N GLU A 79 1.40 -0.85 0.73
CA GLU A 79 0.10 -1.00 1.39
C GLU A 79 -0.35 -2.46 1.49
N TYR A 80 0.02 -3.30 0.52
CA TYR A 80 -0.21 -4.74 0.61
C TYR A 80 0.58 -5.38 1.75
N CYS A 81 1.83 -4.96 1.99
CA CYS A 81 2.59 -5.44 3.13
C CYS A 81 1.97 -4.99 4.46
N HIS A 82 1.43 -3.77 4.54
CA HIS A 82 0.66 -3.32 5.70
C HIS A 82 -0.59 -4.16 5.91
N TYR A 83 -1.35 -4.42 4.83
CA TYR A 83 -2.51 -5.30 4.88
C TYR A 83 -2.16 -6.69 5.39
N ILE A 84 -1.12 -7.31 4.82
CA ILE A 84 -0.64 -8.65 5.22
C ILE A 84 -0.24 -8.68 6.70
N ASP A 85 0.53 -7.68 7.15
CA ASP A 85 0.96 -7.61 8.55
C ASP A 85 -0.24 -7.47 9.50
N ALA A 86 -1.24 -6.69 9.11
CA ALA A 86 -2.45 -6.53 9.89
C ALA A 86 -3.31 -7.81 9.96
N ILE A 87 -3.41 -8.59 8.88
CA ILE A 87 -4.24 -9.81 8.86
C ILE A 87 -3.53 -11.10 9.32
N LEU A 88 -2.20 -11.22 9.13
CA LEU A 88 -1.41 -12.42 9.45
C LEU A 88 -0.55 -12.30 10.72
N SER A 89 -0.33 -11.09 11.22
CA SER A 89 0.68 -10.79 12.25
C SER A 89 0.06 -10.05 13.45
N THR A 90 0.92 -9.60 14.37
CA THR A 90 0.68 -8.91 15.64
C THR A 90 -0.28 -7.72 15.59
N GLY A 91 -0.62 -7.21 14.39
CA GLY A 91 -1.66 -6.18 14.22
C GLY A 91 -3.05 -6.66 14.64
N ARG A 92 -3.37 -7.94 14.41
CA ARG A 92 -4.67 -8.52 14.81
C ARG A 92 -4.78 -8.71 16.32
N GLU A 93 -3.75 -9.26 16.97
CA GLU A 93 -3.73 -9.41 18.44
C GLU A 93 -3.75 -8.05 19.17
N ARG A 94 -3.15 -7.00 18.59
CA ARG A 94 -3.14 -5.64 19.16
C ARG A 94 -4.40 -4.84 18.85
N HIS A 95 -4.97 -5.01 17.66
CA HIS A 95 -6.31 -4.51 17.32
C HIS A 95 -7.35 -5.11 18.28
N ASP A 96 -7.27 -6.41 18.52
CA ASP A 96 -8.19 -7.13 19.40
C ASP A 96 -7.98 -6.78 20.89
N SER A 97 -6.80 -6.27 21.28
CA SER A 97 -6.49 -5.82 22.65
C SER A 97 -6.81 -4.34 22.94
N GLY A 98 -7.07 -3.53 21.91
CA GLY A 98 -7.37 -2.10 22.06
C GLY A 98 -6.19 -1.24 22.51
N GLU A 99 -4.95 -1.72 22.37
CA GLU A 99 -3.77 -0.92 22.68
C GLU A 99 -3.62 0.24 21.69
N LEU A 100 -3.71 1.46 22.21
CA LEU A 100 -3.59 2.69 21.43
C LEU A 100 -2.16 2.84 20.87
N TYR A 101 -1.99 2.41 19.63
CA TYR A 101 -0.76 2.49 18.83
C TYR A 101 -0.26 3.93 18.64
N GLU A 102 -1.13 4.93 18.81
CA GLU A 102 -0.83 6.33 18.56
C GLU A 102 0.42 6.84 19.30
N LYS A 103 0.68 6.36 20.52
CA LYS A 103 1.72 6.87 21.41
C LYS A 103 3.06 6.09 21.38
N ASP A 104 3.11 4.89 20.78
CA ASP A 104 4.33 4.07 20.75
C ASP A 104 5.11 4.24 19.42
N GLN A 105 5.95 5.27 19.40
CA GLN A 105 6.79 5.59 18.23
C GLN A 105 7.88 4.54 17.94
N ALA A 106 8.35 3.82 18.97
CA ALA A 106 9.40 2.81 18.79
C ALA A 106 8.85 1.58 18.07
N THR A 107 7.67 1.12 18.47
CA THR A 107 6.97 0.00 17.83
C THR A 107 6.54 0.36 16.41
N LYS A 108 5.94 1.55 16.19
CA LYS A 108 5.63 2.08 14.85
C LYS A 108 6.82 2.00 13.90
N LYS A 109 7.98 2.46 14.37
CA LYS A 109 9.21 2.44 13.59
C LYS A 109 9.72 1.02 13.31
N ALA A 110 9.55 0.09 14.25
CA ALA A 110 9.97 -1.29 14.07
C ALA A 110 9.09 -2.05 13.06
N ASP A 111 7.77 -1.83 13.13
CA ASP A 111 6.81 -2.43 12.22
C ASP A 111 6.96 -1.84 10.82
N GLU A 112 7.16 -0.52 10.68
CA GLU A 112 7.46 0.10 9.38
C GLU A 112 8.75 -0.45 8.74
N HIS A 113 9.83 -0.64 9.51
CA HIS A 113 11.04 -1.29 8.98
C HIS A 113 10.79 -2.73 8.51
N ARG A 114 9.87 -3.45 9.15
CA ARG A 114 9.46 -4.79 8.74
C ARG A 114 8.67 -4.73 7.43
N THR A 115 7.67 -3.86 7.33
CA THR A 115 6.91 -3.61 6.10
C THR A 115 7.84 -3.21 4.97
N TRP A 116 8.80 -2.33 5.20
CA TRP A 116 9.79 -1.91 4.21
C TRP A 116 10.60 -3.10 3.65
N ARG A 117 11.07 -4.00 4.53
CA ARG A 117 11.79 -5.23 4.10
C ARG A 117 10.89 -6.18 3.32
N GLN A 118 9.63 -6.34 3.73
CA GLN A 118 8.66 -7.15 3.01
C GLN A 118 8.33 -6.54 1.65
N THR A 119 8.20 -5.23 1.56
CA THR A 119 7.96 -4.48 0.31
C THR A 119 9.10 -4.74 -0.68
N CYS A 120 10.35 -4.69 -0.22
CA CYS A 120 11.52 -5.02 -1.05
C CYS A 120 11.44 -6.46 -1.59
N LYS A 121 11.12 -7.44 -0.74
CA LYS A 121 11.00 -8.85 -1.16
C LYS A 121 9.86 -9.07 -2.14
N LEU A 122 8.71 -8.44 -1.90
CA LEU A 122 7.55 -8.51 -2.79
C LEU A 122 7.88 -7.92 -4.17
N ALA A 123 8.52 -6.75 -4.21
CA ALA A 123 8.95 -6.13 -5.45
C ALA A 123 9.95 -6.98 -6.23
N GLN A 124 10.87 -7.68 -5.54
CA GLN A 124 11.80 -8.63 -6.17
C GLN A 124 11.06 -9.83 -6.75
N ASN A 125 10.13 -10.43 -6.02
CA ASN A 125 9.32 -11.56 -6.48
C ASN A 125 8.47 -11.22 -7.72
N LEU A 126 8.01 -9.98 -7.81
CA LEU A 126 7.22 -9.48 -8.93
C LEU A 126 8.07 -8.98 -10.13
N GLY A 127 9.40 -8.95 -10.00
CA GLY A 127 10.29 -8.40 -11.03
C GLY A 127 10.19 -6.88 -11.20
N LEU A 128 9.69 -6.17 -10.19
CA LEU A 128 9.50 -4.71 -10.18
C LEU A 128 10.72 -3.96 -9.62
N TRP A 129 11.60 -4.67 -8.92
CA TRP A 129 12.73 -4.08 -8.21
C TRP A 129 13.74 -3.41 -9.16
N ASN A 130 13.91 -2.09 -9.00
CA ASN A 130 14.90 -1.30 -9.73
C ASN A 130 15.35 -0.07 -8.91
N LYS A 131 16.34 0.68 -9.41
CA LYS A 131 16.88 1.86 -8.72
C LYS A 131 15.80 2.91 -8.40
N GLN A 132 14.85 3.12 -9.31
CA GLN A 132 13.78 4.10 -9.13
C GLN A 132 12.77 3.63 -8.07
N PHE A 133 12.45 2.34 -8.04
CA PHE A 133 11.64 1.73 -6.99
C PHE A 133 12.27 1.99 -5.62
N PHE A 134 13.57 1.71 -5.47
CA PHE A 134 14.28 1.94 -4.20
C PHE A 134 14.27 3.41 -3.76
N ILE A 135 14.53 4.34 -4.69
CA ILE A 135 14.50 5.78 -4.40
C ILE A 135 13.10 6.18 -3.93
N ARG A 136 12.05 5.77 -4.65
CA ARG A 136 10.67 6.12 -4.30
C ARG A 136 10.20 5.48 -3.00
N LEU A 137 10.61 4.23 -2.72
CA LEU A 137 10.27 3.54 -1.48
C LEU A 137 10.89 4.24 -0.26
N LYS A 138 12.08 4.83 -0.38
CA LYS A 138 12.66 5.66 0.69
C LYS A 138 11.86 6.92 0.99
N GLU A 139 11.10 7.40 0.02
CA GLU A 139 10.21 8.56 0.15
C GLU A 139 8.79 8.17 0.59
N CYS A 140 8.48 6.88 0.71
CA CYS A 140 7.30 6.43 1.46
C CYS A 140 7.61 6.62 2.94
N GLU A 141 7.49 7.86 3.42
CA GLU A 141 7.51 8.17 4.85
C GLU A 141 6.32 7.48 5.50
N TYR A 142 6.57 6.62 6.50
CA TYR A 142 5.63 6.13 7.52
C TYR A 142 4.15 6.36 7.17
N THR A 143 3.70 5.75 6.07
CA THR A 143 2.38 6.05 5.45
C THR A 143 1.23 5.42 6.22
N THR A 144 1.58 4.71 7.28
CA THR A 144 0.69 4.09 8.23
C THR A 144 0.18 5.11 9.25
N GLU A 145 -0.85 5.85 8.83
CA GLU A 145 -1.97 6.09 9.74
C GLU A 145 -2.69 4.74 9.97
N ILE A 146 -2.04 3.78 10.65
CA ILE A 146 -2.79 2.67 11.25
C ILE A 146 -3.57 3.30 12.39
N THR A 147 -4.77 3.75 12.05
CA THR A 147 -5.77 4.16 13.02
C THR A 147 -6.40 2.85 13.48
N TYR A 148 -5.96 2.35 14.65
CA TYR A 148 -6.68 1.30 15.36
C TYR A 148 -7.85 1.93 16.12
#